data_AF-A0A4Q7DTP2-F1
#
_entry.id   AF-A0A4Q7DTP2-F1
#
_cell.length_a   1.000
_cell.length_b   1.000
_cell.length_c   1.000
_cell.angle_alpha   90.00
_cell.angle_beta   90.00
_cell.angle_gamma   90.00
#
_symmetry.space_group_name_H-M   'P 1'
#
loop_
_entity.id
_entity.type
_entity.pdbx_description
1 polymer ?
#
loop_
_entity_poly.entity_id
_entity_poly.type
_entity_poly.pdbx_seq_one_letter_code
_entity_poly.pdbx_strand_id
1 'polypeptide(L)'
;RTPQQMRRFIGIILNAKYAVEKEHKDLGVWILLDDPDLKKMMTKTLRRYFNALRSDEKHIKNVENYLYGTMQNLFDVWWNQQAARDYAAKHPKEEKSADNDNSGLYY
;
A
#
# COMPACT_ATOMS: atom_id res chain seq x y z
N ARG A 1 16.07 -22.71 -0.02
CA ARG A 1 14.96 -22.50 -0.98
C ARG A 1 15.44 -22.90 -2.36
N THR A 2 14.60 -23.54 -3.17
CA THR A 2 14.97 -23.90 -4.54
C THR A 2 14.70 -22.75 -5.51
N PRO A 3 15.39 -22.68 -6.67
CA PRO A 3 15.10 -21.69 -7.71
C PRO A 3 13.63 -21.71 -8.18
N GLN A 4 13.00 -22.89 -8.24
CA GLN A 4 11.59 -23.02 -8.57
C GLN A 4 10.67 -22.37 -7.52
N GLN A 5 10.94 -22.59 -6.22
CA GLN A 5 10.18 -21.97 -5.14
C GLN A 5 10.29 -20.44 -5.20
N MET A 6 11.49 -19.90 -5.49
CA MET A 6 11.69 -18.47 -5.65
C MET A 6 10.95 -17.91 -6.86
N ARG A 7 10.98 -18.60 -8.01
CA ARG A 7 10.21 -18.21 -9.20
C ARG A 7 8.70 -18.19 -8.92
N ARG A 8 8.18 -19.20 -8.22
CA ARG A 8 6.76 -19.27 -7.83
C ARG A 8 6.39 -18.11 -6.90
N PHE A 9 7.23 -17.82 -5.91
CA PHE A 9 7.05 -16.71 -5.00
C PHE A 9 6.99 -15.36 -5.72
N ILE A 10 7.92 -15.11 -6.64
CA ILE A 10 7.94 -13.90 -7.48
C ILE A 10 6.70 -13.85 -8.36
N GLY A 11 6.32 -14.95 -8.99
CA GLY A 11 5.11 -15.04 -9.82
C GLY A 11 3.84 -14.64 -9.09
N ILE A 12 3.68 -15.07 -7.82
CA ILE A 12 2.52 -14.69 -7.00
C ILE A 12 2.49 -13.17 -6.75
N ILE A 13 3.64 -12.57 -6.43
CA ILE A 13 3.75 -11.12 -6.23
C ILE A 13 3.37 -10.36 -7.51
N LEU A 14 3.90 -10.79 -8.66
CA LEU A 14 3.63 -10.14 -9.94
C LEU A 14 2.17 -10.32 -10.38
N ASN A 15 1.56 -11.47 -10.11
CA ASN A 15 0.14 -11.70 -10.36
C ASN A 15 -0.75 -10.79 -9.50
N ALA A 16 -0.41 -10.59 -8.23
CA ALA A 16 -1.12 -9.68 -7.35
C ALA A 16 -1.05 -8.23 -7.85
N LYS A 17 0.14 -7.77 -8.27
CA LYS A 17 0.32 -6.45 -8.91
C LYS A 17 -0.60 -6.31 -10.12
N TYR A 18 -0.54 -7.28 -11.04
CA TYR A 18 -1.34 -7.24 -12.26
C TYR A 18 -2.84 -7.21 -11.99
N ALA A 19 -3.31 -7.93 -10.97
CA ALA A 19 -4.72 -7.92 -10.58
C ALA A 19 -5.18 -6.52 -10.15
N VAL A 20 -4.40 -5.84 -9.30
CA VAL A 20 -4.71 -4.48 -8.83
C VAL A 20 -4.69 -3.46 -9.98
N GLU A 21 -3.69 -3.51 -10.85
CA GLU A 21 -3.64 -2.64 -12.04
C GLU A 21 -4.82 -2.87 -12.99
N LYS A 22 -5.25 -4.13 -13.13
CA LYS A 22 -6.40 -4.48 -13.98
C LYS A 22 -7.72 -4.03 -13.38
N GLU A 23 -7.91 -4.23 -12.07
CA GLU A 23 -9.13 -3.88 -11.34
C GLU A 23 -9.39 -2.37 -11.35
N HIS A 24 -8.34 -1.56 -11.26
CA HIS A 24 -8.43 -0.11 -11.19
C HIS A 24 -7.93 0.59 -12.47
N LYS A 25 -8.03 -0.09 -13.61
CA LYS A 25 -7.53 0.43 -14.89
C LYS A 25 -8.16 1.76 -15.28
N ASP A 26 -9.43 1.95 -14.96
CA ASP A 26 -10.21 3.17 -15.18
C ASP A 26 -9.69 4.38 -14.37
N LEU A 27 -9.09 4.12 -13.20
CA LEU A 27 -8.44 5.14 -12.36
C LEU A 27 -7.00 5.43 -12.80
N GLY A 28 -6.49 4.77 -13.84
CA GLY A 28 -5.13 4.96 -14.35
C GLY A 28 -4.05 4.38 -13.43
N VAL A 29 -4.38 3.35 -12.64
CA VAL A 29 -3.42 2.73 -11.71
C VAL A 29 -2.24 2.14 -12.47
N TRP A 30 -1.04 2.57 -12.07
CA TRP A 30 0.22 2.08 -12.60
C TRP A 30 1.23 1.91 -11.47
N ILE A 31 1.68 0.68 -11.22
CA ILE A 31 2.53 0.35 -10.09
C ILE A 31 3.96 0.16 -10.56
N LEU A 32 4.83 1.09 -10.18
CA LEU A 32 6.27 1.02 -10.40
C LEU A 32 6.96 0.30 -9.24
N LEU A 33 7.34 -0.97 -9.43
CA LEU A 33 7.97 -1.79 -8.37
C LEU A 33 9.33 -1.26 -7.90
N ASP A 34 9.95 -0.36 -8.66
CA ASP A 34 11.20 0.28 -8.31
C ASP A 34 11.06 1.55 -7.48
N ASP A 35 9.83 2.04 -7.25
CA ASP A 35 9.52 3.16 -6.38
C ASP A 35 10.12 2.95 -4.95
N PRO A 36 10.87 3.92 -4.41
CA PRO A 36 11.55 3.77 -3.12
C PRO A 36 10.59 3.51 -1.94
N ASP A 37 9.44 4.17 -1.91
CA ASP A 37 8.46 4.02 -0.82
C ASP A 37 7.76 2.68 -0.91
N LEU A 38 7.39 2.24 -2.13
CA LEU A 38 6.84 0.92 -2.35
C LEU A 38 7.83 -0.17 -1.95
N LYS A 39 9.11 -0.07 -2.34
CA LYS A 39 10.16 -1.02 -1.93
C LYS A 39 10.25 -1.15 -0.40
N LYS A 40 10.18 -0.02 0.31
CA LYS A 40 10.19 0.02 1.77
C LYS A 40 8.94 -0.67 2.35
N MET A 41 7.76 -0.44 1.79
CA MET A 41 6.53 -1.10 2.21
C MET A 41 6.55 -2.60 1.91
N MET A 42 6.96 -3.01 0.71
CA MET A 42 7.14 -4.42 0.33
C MET A 42 8.04 -5.16 1.31
N THR A 43 9.19 -4.57 1.68
CA THR A 43 10.12 -5.17 2.64
C THR A 43 9.44 -5.42 4.00
N LYS A 44 8.69 -4.43 4.50
CA LYS A 44 7.94 -4.57 5.77
C LYS A 44 6.83 -5.62 5.66
N THR A 45 6.09 -5.63 4.57
CA THR A 45 5.00 -6.56 4.31
C THR A 45 5.49 -8.00 4.21
N LEU A 46 6.56 -8.25 3.44
CA LEU A 46 7.18 -9.56 3.33
C LEU A 46 7.72 -10.06 4.66
N ARG A 47 8.31 -9.18 5.49
CA ARG A 47 8.72 -9.53 6.85
C ARG A 47 7.52 -9.99 7.70
N ARG A 48 6.41 -9.24 7.69
CA ARG A 48 5.18 -9.61 8.41
C ARG A 48 4.61 -10.94 7.92
N TYR A 49 4.57 -11.14 6.61
CA TYR A 49 4.16 -12.40 6.00
C TYR A 49 5.01 -13.58 6.51
N PHE A 50 6.34 -13.47 6.47
CA PHE A 50 7.20 -14.56 6.95
C PHE A 50 7.09 -14.77 8.46
N ASN A 51 6.82 -13.72 9.25
CA ASN A 51 6.57 -13.88 10.68
C ASN A 51 5.26 -14.64 10.93
N ALA A 52 4.20 -14.35 10.17
CA ALA A 52 2.93 -15.07 10.28
C ALA A 52 3.06 -16.55 9.93
N LEU A 53 3.96 -16.92 9.02
CA LEU A 53 4.24 -18.33 8.71
C LEU A 53 5.02 -19.08 9.80
N ARG A 54 5.71 -18.36 10.68
CA ARG A 54 6.45 -18.95 11.82
C ARG A 54 5.65 -18.97 13.11
N SER A 55 4.57 -18.20 13.18
CA SER A 55 3.69 -18.14 14.32
C SER A 55 2.60 -19.21 14.20
N ASP A 56 2.38 -19.96 15.28
CA ASP A 56 1.27 -20.91 15.35
C ASP A 56 -0.09 -20.20 15.51
N GLU A 57 -0.13 -18.89 15.72
CA GLU A 57 -1.38 -18.15 15.93
C GLU A 57 -2.34 -18.21 14.73
N LYS A 58 -1.81 -18.05 13.51
CA LYS A 58 -2.65 -17.85 12.31
C LYS A 58 -3.01 -19.13 11.55
N HIS A 59 -2.39 -20.28 11.89
CA HIS A 59 -2.63 -21.58 11.26
C HIS A 59 -2.83 -21.50 9.73
N ILE A 60 -1.88 -20.86 9.02
CA ILE A 60 -2.02 -20.56 7.59
C ILE A 60 -1.96 -21.86 6.76
N LYS A 61 -3.12 -22.29 6.23
CA LYS A 61 -3.26 -23.53 5.46
C LYS A 61 -2.75 -23.41 4.02
N ASN A 62 -2.95 -22.26 3.38
CA ASN A 62 -2.49 -21.98 2.02
C ASN A 62 -1.58 -20.76 1.99
N VAL A 63 -0.28 -21.04 2.03
CA VAL A 63 0.80 -20.06 2.08
C VAL A 63 0.86 -19.15 0.85
N GLU A 64 0.40 -19.64 -0.30
CA GLU A 64 0.45 -18.91 -1.56
C GLU A 64 -0.73 -17.97 -1.74
N ASN A 65 -1.94 -18.42 -1.40
CA ASN A 65 -3.11 -17.53 -1.36
C ASN A 65 -2.92 -16.46 -0.29
N TYR A 66 -2.31 -16.81 0.85
CA TYR A 66 -1.98 -15.83 1.86
C TYR A 66 -0.97 -14.79 1.37
N LEU A 67 0.05 -15.20 0.62
CA LEU A 67 1.00 -14.27 -0.01
C LEU A 67 0.30 -13.38 -1.02
N TYR A 68 -0.51 -13.97 -1.91
CA TYR A 68 -1.24 -13.27 -2.95
C TYR A 68 -2.11 -12.14 -2.35
N GLY A 69 -2.98 -12.46 -1.39
CA GLY A 69 -3.84 -11.46 -0.74
C GLY A 69 -3.04 -10.42 0.06
N THR A 70 -1.94 -10.83 0.70
CA THR A 70 -1.03 -9.89 1.40
C THR A 70 -0.43 -8.87 0.43
N MET A 71 -0.05 -9.30 -0.77
CA MET A 71 0.56 -8.43 -1.77
C MET A 71 -0.48 -7.57 -2.50
N GLN A 72 -1.68 -8.09 -2.79
CA GLN A 72 -2.78 -7.27 -3.32
C GLN A 72 -3.08 -6.10 -2.37
N ASN A 73 -3.36 -6.40 -1.10
CA ASN A 73 -3.65 -5.37 -0.11
C ASN A 73 -2.52 -4.34 0.04
N LEU A 74 -1.26 -4.77 -0.10
CA LEU A 74 -0.14 -3.83 -0.10
C LEU A 74 -0.22 -2.86 -1.29
N PHE A 75 -0.44 -3.38 -2.50
CA PHE A 75 -0.51 -2.57 -3.70
C PHE A 75 -1.70 -1.62 -3.68
N ASP A 76 -2.87 -2.07 -3.20
CA ASP A 76 -4.06 -1.24 -3.02
C ASP A 76 -3.78 -0.08 -2.05
N VAL A 77 -3.19 -0.38 -0.89
CA VAL A 77 -2.86 0.64 0.12
C VAL A 77 -1.85 1.64 -0.41
N TRP A 78 -0.81 1.18 -1.11
CA TRP A 78 0.20 2.08 -1.67
C TRP A 78 -0.41 3.00 -2.73
N TRP A 79 -1.24 2.46 -3.63
CA TRP A 79 -1.92 3.28 -4.65
C TRP A 79 -2.86 4.32 -4.01
N ASN A 80 -3.66 3.93 -3.03
CA ASN A 80 -4.54 4.85 -2.31
C ASN A 80 -3.77 5.98 -1.62
N GLN A 81 -2.58 5.70 -1.08
CA GLN A 81 -1.71 6.73 -0.53
C GLN A 81 -1.19 7.69 -1.60
N GLN A 82 -0.87 7.19 -2.81
CA GLN A 82 -0.46 8.04 -3.91
C GLN A 82 -1.61 8.95 -4.37
N ALA A 83 -2.80 8.38 -4.59
CA ALA A 83 -3.99 9.13 -4.97
C ALA A 83 -4.35 10.22 -3.92
N ALA A 84 -4.23 9.89 -2.63
CA ALA A 84 -4.48 10.86 -1.55
C ALA A 84 -3.45 12.01 -1.54
N ARG A 85 -2.17 11.71 -1.81
CA ARG A 85 -1.12 12.75 -1.94
C ARG A 85 -1.39 13.65 -3.14
N ASP A 86 -1.72 13.09 -4.29
CA ASP A 86 -2.02 13.85 -5.50
C ASP A 86 -3.25 14.74 -5.32
N TYR A 87 -4.28 14.24 -4.63
CA TYR A 87 -5.45 15.02 -4.26
C TYR A 87 -5.08 16.19 -3.34
N ALA A 88 -4.33 15.93 -2.26
CA ALA A 88 -3.90 16.98 -1.32
C ALA A 88 -3.01 18.05 -1.97
N ALA A 89 -2.18 17.67 -2.94
CA ALA A 89 -1.34 18.61 -3.70
C ALA A 89 -2.15 19.52 -4.63
N LYS A 90 -3.26 19.02 -5.20
CA LYS A 90 -4.20 19.80 -6.03
C LYS A 90 -5.16 20.66 -5.22
N HIS A 91 -5.43 20.26 -3.98
CA HIS A 91 -6.27 20.98 -3.03
C HIS A 91 -5.46 21.36 -1.78
N PRO A 92 -4.44 22.22 -1.91
CA PRO A 92 -3.74 22.75 -0.75
C PRO A 92 -4.79 23.42 0.14
N LYS A 93 -4.82 23.04 1.42
CA LYS A 93 -5.70 23.71 2.38
C LYS A 93 -5.34 25.19 2.35
N GLU A 94 -6.30 26.06 2.06
CA GLU A 94 -6.14 27.48 2.32
C GLU A 94 -5.68 27.63 3.78
N GLU A 95 -4.47 28.16 3.99
CA GLU A 95 -4.08 28.64 5.30
C GLU A 95 -5.16 29.64 5.71
N LYS A 96 -5.97 29.28 6.72
CA LYS A 96 -6.74 30.29 7.43
C LYS A 96 -5.70 31.19 8.08
N SER A 97 -5.42 32.32 7.45
CA SER A 97 -4.67 33.41 8.08
C SER A 97 -5.32 33.69 9.42
N ALA A 98 -4.58 33.45 10.50
CA ALA A 98 -4.95 33.88 11.84
C ALA A 98 -4.70 35.39 11.92
N ASP A 99 -5.50 36.16 11.20
CA ASP A 99 -5.60 37.61 11.33
C ASP A 99 -7.06 38.00 11.09
N ASN A 100 -7.83 38.01 12.18
CA ASN A 100 -8.76 39.10 12.41
C ASN A 100 -9.00 39.27 13.91
N ASP A 101 -8.23 40.19 14.46
CA ASP A 101 -8.54 41.15 15.52
C ASP A 101 -9.69 40.88 16.50
N ASN A 102 -9.28 40.86 17.76
CA ASN A 102 -9.91 41.53 18.90
C ASN A 102 -10.95 42.61 18.52
N SER A 103 -12.24 42.33 18.73
CA SER A 103 -13.21 43.37 19.08
C SER A 103 -14.39 42.82 19.89
N GLY A 104 -14.35 43.03 21.21
CA GLY A 104 -15.50 43.23 22.11
C GLY A 104 -16.46 42.05 22.36
N LEU A 105 -17.02 41.83 23.55
CA LEU A 105 -17.31 42.74 24.63
C LEU A 105 -17.45 41.93 25.94
N TYR A 106 -16.99 42.55 27.02
CA TYR A 106 -17.49 42.30 28.37
C TYR A 106 -19.02 42.49 28.40
N TYR A 107 -19.76 41.52 28.92
CA TYR A 107 -20.58 41.58 30.14
C TYR A 107 -21.24 40.21 30.39
#